data_AF-A0A6A1QA54-F1
#
_entry.id   AF-A0A6A1QA54-F1
#
_cell.length_a   1.000
_cell.length_b   1.000
_cell.length_c   1.000
_cell.angle_alpha   90.00
_cell.angle_beta   90.00
_cell.angle_gamma   90.00
#
_symmetry.space_group_name_H-M   'P 1'
#
loop_
_entity.id
_entity.type
_entity.pdbx_description
1 polymer ?
#
loop_
_entity_poly.entity_id
_entity_poly.type
_entity_poly.pdbx_seq_one_letter_code
_entity_poly.pdbx_strand_id
1 'polypeptide(L)'
;QLILLLDLYSPRDIYDYLRPIALNLCADKVSSVRWISYKLVGEMVRKLHRAAPPTFGVDLIRELVESFGRCPRWSGRQAFVFVCQTVIEDECLPMDQFAVHLMPHLLTLANDRVPNVRVLLAKTLRQTLLEKEYFLTSASCHQEAVEQTIMALQMDRDSDVKYFASIHPASTKISEDAMSTASSTY
;
A
#
# COMPACT_ATOMS: atom_id res chain seq x y z
N GLN A 1 -19.38 -4.35 6.01
CA GLN A 1 -20.54 -4.89 5.26
C GLN A 1 -20.21 -5.18 3.80
N LEU A 2 -19.56 -4.29 3.03
CA LEU A 2 -19.24 -4.56 1.60
C LEU A 2 -18.18 -5.66 1.35
N ILE A 3 -17.20 -5.80 2.24
CA ILE A 3 -16.18 -6.88 2.15
C ILE A 3 -16.82 -8.27 2.18
N LEU A 4 -17.78 -8.49 3.08
CA LEU A 4 -18.50 -9.77 3.20
C LEU A 4 -19.36 -10.09 1.97
N LEU A 5 -19.72 -9.08 1.18
CA LEU A 5 -20.49 -9.27 -0.04
C LEU A 5 -19.60 -9.77 -1.18
N LEU A 6 -18.28 -9.55 -1.15
CA LEU A 6 -17.39 -10.01 -2.21
C LEU A 6 -17.53 -11.51 -2.45
N ASP A 7 -17.74 -12.31 -1.41
CA ASP A 7 -17.92 -13.76 -1.52
C ASP A 7 -19.15 -14.18 -2.32
N LEU A 8 -20.18 -13.34 -2.38
CA LEU A 8 -21.43 -13.60 -3.10
C LEU A 8 -21.35 -13.28 -4.60
N TYR A 9 -20.38 -12.47 -5.03
CA TYR A 9 -20.23 -12.05 -6.42
C TYR A 9 -19.19 -12.87 -7.17
N SER A 10 -19.43 -13.07 -8.47
CA SER A 10 -18.44 -13.66 -9.36
C SER A 10 -17.23 -12.73 -9.52
N PRO A 11 -16.03 -13.25 -9.85
CA PRO A 11 -14.87 -12.41 -10.15
C PRO A 11 -15.16 -11.35 -11.22
N ARG A 12 -15.99 -11.69 -12.21
CA ARG A 12 -16.44 -10.74 -13.24
C ARG A 12 -17.28 -9.62 -12.66
N ASP A 13 -18.29 -9.93 -11.84
CA ASP A 13 -19.16 -8.90 -11.26
C ASP A 13 -18.40 -7.97 -10.30
N ILE A 14 -17.44 -8.52 -9.57
CA ILE A 14 -16.53 -7.74 -8.74
C ILE A 14 -15.74 -6.76 -9.61
N TYR A 15 -15.17 -7.23 -10.72
CA TYR A 15 -14.37 -6.41 -11.62
C TYR A 15 -15.21 -5.37 -12.38
N ASP A 16 -16.39 -5.74 -12.87
CA ASP A 16 -17.20 -4.87 -13.72
C ASP A 16 -17.99 -3.84 -12.90
N TYR A 17 -18.54 -4.23 -11.74
CA TYR A 17 -19.49 -3.40 -10.99
C TYR A 17 -18.96 -2.89 -9.66
N LEU A 18 -18.28 -3.73 -8.87
CA LEU A 18 -17.84 -3.31 -7.54
C LEU A 18 -16.52 -2.52 -7.57
N ARG A 19 -15.60 -2.86 -8.49
CA ARG A 19 -14.29 -2.22 -8.65
C ARG A 19 -14.40 -0.70 -8.78
N PRO A 20 -15.17 -0.12 -9.72
CA PRO A 20 -15.25 1.33 -9.85
C PRO A 20 -15.77 2.01 -8.57
N ILE A 21 -16.68 1.37 -7.83
CA ILE A 21 -17.19 1.88 -6.56
C ILE A 21 -16.07 1.88 -5.51
N ALA A 22 -15.37 0.76 -5.34
CA ALA A 22 -14.28 0.63 -4.39
C ALA A 22 -13.17 1.65 -4.64
N LEU A 23 -12.75 1.82 -5.90
CA LEU A 23 -11.73 2.80 -6.29
C LEU A 23 -12.18 4.24 -6.04
N ASN A 24 -13.45 4.58 -6.30
CA ASN A 24 -13.96 5.91 -6.00
C ASN A 24 -13.94 6.19 -4.48
N LEU A 25 -14.27 5.20 -3.65
CA LEU A 25 -14.26 5.34 -2.19
C LEU A 25 -12.85 5.52 -1.61
N CYS A 26 -11.80 5.06 -2.30
CA CYS A 26 -10.40 5.33 -1.91
C CYS A 26 -10.04 6.82 -1.97
N ALA A 27 -10.80 7.62 -2.74
CA ALA A 27 -10.63 9.06 -2.84
C ALA A 27 -11.69 9.86 -2.06
N ASP A 28 -12.47 9.19 -1.20
CA ASP A 28 -13.54 9.83 -0.43
C ASP A 28 -13.00 10.95 0.49
N LYS A 29 -13.84 11.96 0.75
CA LYS A 29 -13.46 13.08 1.63
C LYS A 29 -13.29 12.64 3.08
N VAL A 30 -14.05 11.61 3.51
CA VAL A 30 -14.04 11.11 4.88
C VAL A 30 -12.95 10.04 5.05
N SER A 31 -12.03 10.26 5.98
CA SER A 31 -10.87 9.38 6.21
C SER A 31 -11.25 7.95 6.57
N SER A 32 -12.29 7.75 7.39
CA SER A 32 -12.76 6.41 7.77
C SER A 32 -13.34 5.63 6.58
N VAL A 33 -13.98 6.33 5.64
CA VAL A 33 -14.47 5.72 4.39
C VAL A 33 -13.29 5.24 3.55
N ARG A 34 -12.26 6.09 3.39
CA ARG A 34 -11.02 5.70 2.68
C ARG A 34 -10.38 4.46 3.31
N TRP A 35 -10.25 4.42 4.64
CA TRP A 35 -9.64 3.28 5.32
C TRP A 35 -10.37 1.95 5.06
N ILE A 36 -11.70 1.96 5.16
CA ILE A 36 -12.52 0.77 4.86
C ILE A 36 -12.39 0.39 3.38
N SER A 37 -12.28 1.37 2.49
CA SER A 37 -12.14 1.12 1.05
C SER A 37 -10.79 0.49 0.68
N TYR A 38 -9.70 0.83 1.36
CA TYR A 38 -8.39 0.20 1.11
C TYR A 38 -8.44 -1.30 1.45
N LYS A 39 -9.09 -1.65 2.57
CA LYS A 39 -9.37 -3.04 2.95
C LYS A 39 -10.21 -3.75 1.90
N LEU A 40 -11.29 -3.11 1.44
CA LEU A 40 -12.10 -3.65 0.36
C LEU A 40 -11.28 -3.92 -0.92
N VAL A 41 -10.46 -2.97 -1.34
CA VAL A 41 -9.59 -3.13 -2.52
C VAL A 41 -8.59 -4.27 -2.32
N GLY A 42 -7.98 -4.39 -1.14
CA GLY A 42 -7.11 -5.52 -0.80
C GLY A 42 -7.82 -6.87 -0.94
N GLU A 43 -9.02 -6.99 -0.40
CA GLU A 43 -9.85 -8.19 -0.53
C GLU A 43 -10.22 -8.52 -1.99
N MET A 44 -10.49 -7.49 -2.79
CA MET A 44 -10.72 -7.65 -4.23
C MET A 44 -9.46 -8.14 -4.95
N VAL A 45 -8.28 -7.61 -4.63
CA VAL A 45 -7.01 -8.11 -5.15
C VAL A 45 -6.87 -9.59 -4.81
N ARG A 46 -7.11 -9.98 -3.55
CA ARG A 46 -7.02 -11.39 -3.12
C ARG A 46 -7.96 -12.30 -3.90
N LYS A 47 -9.23 -11.92 -4.01
CA LYS A 47 -10.25 -12.73 -4.69
C LYS A 47 -9.99 -12.83 -6.19
N LEU A 48 -9.66 -11.72 -6.85
CA LEU A 48 -9.42 -11.69 -8.29
C LEU A 48 -8.10 -12.35 -8.69
N HIS A 49 -7.07 -12.27 -7.84
CA HIS A 49 -5.81 -12.98 -8.07
C HIS A 49 -5.99 -14.50 -8.01
N ARG A 50 -6.83 -15.00 -7.09
CA ARG A 50 -7.13 -16.44 -6.96
C ARG A 50 -8.12 -16.95 -8.01
N ALA A 51 -8.81 -16.07 -8.73
CA ALA A 51 -9.79 -16.46 -9.72
C ALA A 51 -9.11 -17.01 -10.98
N ALA A 52 -9.66 -18.10 -11.54
CA ALA A 52 -9.24 -18.65 -12.82
C ALA A 52 -10.23 -18.27 -13.93
N PRO A 53 -9.77 -17.80 -15.11
CA PRO A 53 -8.37 -17.53 -15.47
C PRO A 53 -7.84 -16.22 -14.81
N PRO A 54 -6.52 -16.13 -14.53
CA PRO A 54 -5.91 -15.12 -13.65
C PRO A 54 -5.80 -13.69 -14.23
N THR A 55 -6.73 -13.26 -15.08
CA THR A 55 -6.63 -11.99 -15.82
C THR A 55 -7.05 -10.78 -14.98
N PHE A 56 -8.22 -10.85 -14.32
CA PHE A 56 -8.78 -9.70 -13.60
C PHE A 56 -7.90 -9.18 -12.46
N GLY A 57 -7.14 -10.06 -11.78
CA GLY A 57 -6.23 -9.64 -10.71
C GLY A 57 -5.10 -8.74 -11.23
N VAL A 58 -4.48 -9.12 -12.35
CA VAL A 58 -3.41 -8.33 -12.98
C VAL A 58 -3.96 -7.01 -13.52
N ASP A 59 -5.14 -7.03 -14.13
CA ASP A 59 -5.75 -5.81 -14.66
C ASP A 59 -6.16 -4.84 -13.55
N LEU A 60 -6.66 -5.34 -12.41
CA LEU A 60 -6.92 -4.50 -11.23
C LEU A 60 -5.64 -3.89 -10.69
N ILE A 61 -4.56 -4.67 -10.55
CA ILE A 61 -3.27 -4.14 -10.07
C ILE A 61 -2.75 -3.04 -11.00
N ARG A 62 -2.84 -3.24 -12.32
CA ARG A 62 -2.46 -2.22 -13.30
C ARG A 62 -3.27 -0.94 -13.10
N GLU A 63 -4.58 -1.05 -12.92
CA GLU A 63 -5.43 0.12 -12.69
C GLU A 63 -5.12 0.83 -11.36
N LEU A 64 -4.80 0.10 -10.29
CA LEU A 64 -4.39 0.71 -9.02
C LEU A 64 -3.12 1.56 -9.20
N VAL A 65 -2.15 1.05 -9.96
CA VAL A 65 -0.91 1.77 -10.29
C VAL A 65 -1.21 3.03 -11.12
N GLU A 66 -2.03 2.94 -12.16
CA GLU A 66 -2.35 4.10 -13.00
C GLU A 66 -3.21 5.14 -12.26
N SER A 67 -4.20 4.68 -11.49
CA SER A 67 -5.18 5.56 -10.83
C SER A 67 -4.63 6.25 -9.58
N PHE A 68 -3.83 5.53 -8.79
CA PHE A 68 -3.32 6.02 -7.52
C PHE A 68 -1.80 6.23 -7.54
N GLY A 69 -1.03 5.23 -7.98
CA GLY A 69 0.44 5.30 -7.98
C GLY A 69 0.99 6.45 -8.83
N ARG A 70 0.35 6.72 -9.97
CA ARG A 70 0.68 7.82 -10.88
C ARG A 70 -0.26 9.02 -10.78
N CYS A 71 -1.09 9.08 -9.72
CA CYS A 71 -2.06 10.15 -9.56
C CYS A 71 -1.37 11.52 -9.52
N PRO A 72 -1.85 12.55 -10.25
CA PRO A 72 -1.24 13.88 -10.22
C PRO A 72 -1.35 14.53 -8.82
N ARG A 73 -2.40 14.19 -8.07
CA ARG A 73 -2.63 14.65 -6.70
C ARG A 73 -1.87 13.77 -5.70
N TRP A 74 -1.18 14.42 -4.76
CA TRP A 74 -0.42 13.72 -3.72
C TRP A 74 -1.29 12.82 -2.85
N SER A 75 -2.55 13.20 -2.61
CA SER A 75 -3.49 12.39 -1.83
C SER A 75 -3.81 11.05 -2.51
N GLY A 76 -3.86 11.01 -3.84
CA GLY A 76 -4.02 9.76 -4.59
C GLY A 76 -2.78 8.87 -4.48
N ARG A 77 -1.58 9.47 -4.47
CA ARG A 77 -0.34 8.70 -4.28
C ARG A 77 -0.19 8.18 -2.85
N GLN A 78 -0.66 8.92 -1.84
CA GLN A 78 -0.80 8.36 -0.49
C GLN A 78 -1.82 7.22 -0.43
N ALA A 79 -2.95 7.33 -1.13
CA ALA A 79 -3.92 6.24 -1.23
C ALA A 79 -3.27 4.98 -1.83
N PHE A 80 -2.39 5.12 -2.83
CA PHE A 80 -1.61 3.99 -3.34
C PHE A 80 -0.75 3.33 -2.26
N VAL A 81 0.00 4.13 -1.48
CA VAL A 81 0.83 3.58 -0.39
C VAL A 81 -0.02 2.86 0.65
N PHE A 82 -1.17 3.43 1.05
CA PHE A 82 -2.07 2.78 1.99
C PHE A 82 -2.68 1.49 1.42
N VAL A 83 -3.07 1.45 0.14
CA VAL A 83 -3.53 0.21 -0.50
C VAL A 83 -2.41 -0.84 -0.50
N CYS A 84 -1.18 -0.46 -0.85
CA CYS A 84 -0.04 -1.38 -0.77
C CYS A 84 0.20 -1.88 0.66
N GLN A 85 0.15 -0.99 1.65
CA GLN A 85 0.27 -1.35 3.06
C GLN A 85 -0.80 -2.36 3.46
N THR A 86 -2.07 -2.12 3.15
CA THR A 86 -3.16 -3.06 3.40
C THR A 86 -2.95 -4.40 2.69
N VAL A 87 -2.48 -4.39 1.44
CA VAL A 87 -2.19 -5.64 0.70
C VAL A 87 -1.10 -6.47 1.39
N ILE A 88 -0.08 -5.81 1.97
CA ILE A 88 1.00 -6.46 2.71
C ILE A 88 0.50 -6.96 4.08
N GLU A 89 -0.17 -6.11 4.85
CA GLU A 89 -0.64 -6.42 6.22
C GLU A 89 -1.64 -7.56 6.21
N ASP A 90 -2.67 -7.47 5.36
CA ASP A 90 -3.77 -8.43 5.30
C ASP A 90 -3.46 -9.62 4.34
N GLU A 91 -2.22 -9.73 3.87
CA GLU A 91 -1.75 -10.83 3.00
C GLU A 91 -2.67 -11.06 1.80
N CYS A 92 -3.08 -9.96 1.16
CA CYS A 92 -4.01 -9.97 0.03
C CYS A 92 -3.39 -10.54 -1.24
N LEU A 93 -2.06 -10.58 -1.32
CA LEU A 93 -1.32 -11.05 -2.48
C LEU A 93 -0.05 -11.78 -1.99
N PRO A 94 0.34 -12.92 -2.59
CA PRO A 94 1.62 -13.55 -2.30
C PRO A 94 2.78 -12.56 -2.48
N MET A 95 3.77 -12.60 -1.58
CA MET A 95 4.81 -11.56 -1.55
C MET A 95 5.68 -11.51 -2.81
N ASP A 96 5.92 -12.65 -3.47
CA ASP A 96 6.56 -12.71 -4.78
C ASP A 96 5.76 -11.95 -5.85
N GLN A 97 4.43 -12.09 -5.84
CA GLN A 97 3.54 -11.38 -6.76
C GLN A 97 3.48 -9.89 -6.44
N PHE A 98 3.47 -9.51 -5.15
CA PHE A 98 3.56 -8.10 -4.74
C PHE A 98 4.90 -7.48 -5.17
N ALA A 99 6.01 -8.19 -4.95
CA ALA A 99 7.36 -7.75 -5.30
C ALA A 99 7.53 -7.51 -6.81
N VAL A 100 6.80 -8.27 -7.64
CA VAL A 100 6.81 -8.11 -9.10
C VAL A 100 5.87 -6.99 -9.56
N HIS A 101 4.64 -6.94 -9.04
CA HIS A 101 3.58 -6.12 -9.66
C HIS A 101 3.30 -4.78 -8.98
N LEU A 102 3.55 -4.65 -7.67
CA LEU A 102 3.22 -3.44 -6.90
C LEU A 102 4.46 -2.74 -6.36
N MET A 103 5.42 -3.50 -5.84
CA MET A 103 6.61 -2.98 -5.19
C MET A 103 7.42 -2.02 -6.08
N PRO A 104 7.68 -2.28 -7.38
CA PRO A 104 8.46 -1.36 -8.20
C PRO A 104 7.83 0.04 -8.26
N HIS A 105 6.49 0.09 -8.36
CA HIS A 105 5.73 1.34 -8.36
C HIS A 105 5.72 2.02 -6.99
N LEU A 106 5.63 1.24 -5.92
CA LEU A 106 5.73 1.77 -4.55
C LEU A 106 7.10 2.42 -4.30
N LEU A 107 8.20 1.77 -4.69
CA LEU A 107 9.55 2.30 -4.48
C LEU A 107 9.82 3.58 -5.29
N THR A 108 9.17 3.77 -6.44
CA THR A 108 9.33 5.03 -7.20
C THR A 108 8.90 6.27 -6.41
N LEU A 109 8.01 6.12 -5.42
CA LEU A 109 7.54 7.20 -4.57
C LEU A 109 8.63 7.75 -3.63
N ALA A 110 9.80 7.12 -3.54
CA ALA A 110 10.95 7.71 -2.84
C ALA A 110 11.43 9.01 -3.51
N ASN A 111 11.08 9.22 -4.78
CA ASN A 111 11.34 10.46 -5.51
C ASN A 111 10.12 11.39 -5.57
N ASP A 112 9.06 11.14 -4.80
CA ASP A 112 7.88 12.01 -4.79
C ASP A 112 8.26 13.44 -4.38
N ARG A 113 7.69 14.43 -5.05
CA ARG A 113 7.91 15.84 -4.71
C ARG A 113 7.35 16.24 -3.34
N VAL A 114 6.36 15.52 -2.81
CA VAL A 114 5.68 15.84 -1.55
C VAL A 114 6.29 15.01 -0.40
N PRO A 115 6.92 15.64 0.61
CA PRO A 115 7.54 14.92 1.74
C PRO A 115 6.58 13.98 2.46
N ASN A 116 5.31 14.36 2.67
CA ASN A 116 4.33 13.52 3.33
C ASN A 116 4.04 12.20 2.60
N VAL A 117 4.25 12.12 1.28
CA VAL A 117 4.18 10.85 0.55
C VAL A 117 5.42 10.01 0.84
N ARG A 118 6.60 10.63 0.85
CA ARG A 118 7.87 9.97 1.16
C ARG A 118 7.96 9.49 2.61
N VAL A 119 7.43 10.25 3.56
CA VAL A 119 7.29 9.85 4.97
C VAL A 119 6.42 8.60 5.08
N LEU A 120 5.28 8.59 4.39
CA LEU A 120 4.38 7.44 4.39
C LEU A 120 5.05 6.21 3.77
N LEU A 121 5.76 6.38 2.65
CA LEU A 121 6.57 5.31 2.07
C LEU A 121 7.60 4.78 3.06
N ALA A 122 8.39 5.66 3.70
CA ALA A 122 9.42 5.27 4.66
C ALA A 122 8.83 4.40 5.79
N LYS A 123 7.69 4.82 6.35
CA LYS A 123 6.93 4.05 7.35
C LYS A 123 6.52 2.68 6.80
N THR A 124 5.85 2.62 5.66
CA THR A 124 5.40 1.37 5.05
C THR A 124 6.58 0.41 4.77
N LEU A 125 7.72 0.90 4.29
CA LEU A 125 8.88 0.05 4.05
C LEU A 125 9.46 -0.51 5.37
N ARG A 126 9.60 0.35 6.39
CA ARG A 126 10.28 0.03 7.64
C ARG A 126 9.43 -0.77 8.63
N GLN A 127 8.14 -0.47 8.70
CA GLN A 127 7.21 -1.00 9.70
C GLN A 127 6.31 -2.10 9.14
N THR A 128 6.22 -2.25 7.81
CA THR A 128 5.32 -3.22 7.20
C THR A 128 6.04 -4.18 6.27
N LEU A 129 6.74 -3.66 5.26
CA LEU A 129 7.33 -4.49 4.20
C LEU A 129 8.50 -5.33 4.72
N LEU A 130 9.47 -4.70 5.39
CA LEU A 130 10.65 -5.40 5.92
C LEU A 130 10.35 -6.35 7.09
N GLU A 131 9.15 -6.29 7.69
CA GLU A 131 8.73 -7.25 8.71
C GLU A 131 8.33 -8.61 8.10
N LYS A 132 8.12 -8.68 6.78
CA LYS A 132 7.72 -9.93 6.12
C LYS A 132 8.91 -10.87 5.97
N GLU A 133 8.68 -12.15 6.29
CA GLU A 133 9.68 -13.23 6.20
C GLU A 133 10.40 -13.28 4.85
N TYR A 134 9.68 -12.95 3.77
CA TYR A 134 10.21 -12.81 2.41
C TYR A 134 11.49 -11.96 2.35
N PHE A 135 11.57 -10.87 3.11
CA PHE A 135 12.72 -9.96 3.15
C PHE A 135 13.70 -10.24 4.29
N LEU A 136 13.35 -11.13 5.23
CA LEU A 136 14.24 -11.53 6.33
C LEU A 136 15.13 -12.73 5.96
N THR A 137 14.66 -13.57 5.03
CA THR A 137 15.27 -14.88 4.74
C THR A 137 15.90 -14.97 3.36
N SER A 138 15.63 -14.00 2.46
CA SER A 138 16.07 -14.07 1.06
C SER A 138 16.99 -12.90 0.70
N ALA A 139 18.26 -13.17 0.39
CA ALA A 139 19.15 -12.22 -0.28
C ALA A 139 18.75 -12.07 -1.76
N SER A 140 17.53 -11.58 -2.00
CA SER A 140 16.94 -11.39 -3.32
C SER A 140 17.20 -9.99 -3.86
N CYS A 141 17.15 -9.82 -5.18
CA CYS A 141 17.22 -8.49 -5.81
C CYS A 141 16.10 -7.55 -5.33
N HIS A 142 14.99 -8.10 -4.83
CA HIS A 142 13.90 -7.35 -4.23
C HIS A 142 14.30 -6.75 -2.88
N GLN A 143 15.02 -7.49 -2.04
CA GLN A 143 15.56 -6.96 -0.78
C GLN A 143 16.54 -5.82 -1.06
N GLU A 144 17.47 -6.02 -2.00
CA GLU A 144 18.44 -4.98 -2.37
C GLU A 144 17.76 -3.69 -2.83
N ALA A 145 16.72 -3.79 -3.67
CA ALA A 145 15.96 -2.62 -4.13
C ALA A 145 15.28 -1.86 -2.98
N VAL A 146 14.73 -2.57 -1.99
CA VAL A 146 14.11 -1.95 -0.81
C VAL A 146 15.17 -1.27 0.06
N GLU A 147 16.31 -1.92 0.29
CA GLU A 147 17.42 -1.38 1.08
C GLU A 147 18.00 -0.11 0.44
N GLN A 148 18.26 -0.13 -0.87
CA GLN A 148 18.71 1.04 -1.62
C GLN A 148 17.71 2.19 -1.54
N THR A 149 16.41 1.89 -1.61
CA THR A 149 15.35 2.89 -1.48
C THR A 149 15.34 3.51 -0.07
N ILE A 150 15.50 2.68 0.97
CA ILE A 150 15.58 3.17 2.35
C ILE A 150 16.82 4.03 2.56
N MET A 151 17.99 3.64 2.03
CA MET A 151 19.21 4.44 2.10
C MET A 151 19.00 5.82 1.45
N ALA A 152 18.31 5.88 0.31
CA ALA A 152 17.96 7.15 -0.33
C ALA A 152 17.06 8.02 0.57
N LEU A 153 16.04 7.44 1.20
CA LEU A 153 15.15 8.14 2.13
C LEU A 153 15.86 8.59 3.43
N GLN A 154 16.86 7.84 3.90
CA GLN A 154 17.69 8.24 5.05
C GLN A 154 18.60 9.44 4.74
N MET A 155 18.86 9.71 3.46
CA MET A 155 19.61 10.87 2.97
C MET A 155 18.69 11.99 2.45
N ASP A 156 17.39 11.90 2.72
CA ASP A 156 16.41 12.87 2.24
C ASP A 156 16.66 14.29 2.80
N ARG A 157 16.23 15.30 2.04
CA ARG A 157 16.33 16.70 2.46
C ARG A 157 15.37 17.01 3.61
N ASP A 158 14.23 16.34 3.64
CA ASP A 158 13.21 16.50 4.66
C ASP A 158 13.57 15.70 5.93
N SER A 159 13.47 16.36 7.10
CA SER A 159 13.88 15.78 8.37
C SER A 159 12.96 14.65 8.83
N ASP A 160 11.65 14.73 8.55
CA ASP A 160 10.71 13.69 8.94
C ASP A 160 10.92 12.44 8.10
N VAL A 161 11.19 12.60 6.80
CA VAL A 161 11.52 11.47 5.91
C VAL A 161 12.75 10.73 6.43
N LYS A 162 13.84 11.44 6.75
CA LYS A 162 15.05 10.83 7.34
C LYS A 162 14.73 10.11 8.64
N TYR A 163 14.01 10.76 9.54
CA TYR A 163 13.64 10.21 10.83
C TYR A 163 12.90 8.88 10.68
N PHE A 164 11.81 8.84 9.91
CA PHE A 164 11.02 7.63 9.72
C PHE A 164 11.74 6.55 8.89
N ALA A 165 12.67 6.91 8.01
CA ALA A 165 13.50 5.95 7.27
C ALA A 165 14.61 5.33 8.14
N SER A 166 15.07 6.03 9.18
CA SER A 166 16.12 5.55 10.10
C SER A 166 15.57 4.77 11.30
N ILE A 167 14.32 4.98 11.70
CA ILE A 167 13.74 4.26 12.84
C ILE A 167 13.60 2.77 12.53
N HIS A 168 14.00 1.92 13.49
CA HIS A 168 13.72 0.49 13.47
C HIS A 168 12.37 0.18 14.13
N PRO A 169 11.58 -0.77 13.60
CA PRO A 169 10.25 -1.11 14.10
C PRO A 169 10.20 -1.50 15.59
N ALA A 170 11.32 -2.00 16.15
CA ALA A 170 11.42 -2.30 17.58
C ALA A 170 11.21 -1.06 18.51
N SER A 171 11.41 0.16 17.99
CA SER A 171 11.27 1.39 18.79
C SER A 171 9.85 1.97 18.81
N THR A 172 8.90 1.43 18.03
CA THR A 172 7.62 2.12 17.72
C THR A 172 6.40 1.56 18.43
N LYS A 173 6.42 0.30 18.90
CA LYS A 173 5.27 -0.33 19.60
C LYS A 173 4.84 0.40 20.88
N ILE A 174 5.68 1.26 21.45
CA ILE A 174 5.37 2.02 22.68
C ILE A 174 4.69 3.36 22.36
N SER A 175 4.73 3.84 21.11
CA SER A 175 4.29 5.20 20.74
C SER A 175 2.96 5.29 19.96
N GLU A 176 2.55 4.25 19.23
CA GLU A 176 1.38 4.32 18.35
C GLU A 176 0.03 4.24 19.09
N ASP A 177 -0.02 3.56 20.24
CA ASP A 177 -1.21 3.53 21.11
C ASP A 177 -1.54 4.93 21.68
N ALA A 178 -0.56 5.83 21.75
CA ALA A 178 -0.75 7.20 22.22
C ALA A 178 -1.13 8.18 21.10
N MET A 179 -0.88 7.85 19.82
CA MET A 179 -1.05 8.77 18.68
C MET A 179 -2.25 8.47 17.78
N SER A 180 -2.83 7.26 17.84
CA SER A 180 -4.05 6.92 17.08
C SER A 180 -5.28 7.77 17.46
N THR A 181 -5.24 8.47 18.60
CA THR A 181 -6.30 9.38 19.06
C THR A 181 -6.10 10.85 18.63
N ALA A 182 -4.95 11.23 18.04
CA ALA A 182 -4.56 12.64 17.92
C ALA A 182 -4.48 13.23 16.50
N SER A 183 -4.57 12.45 15.42
CA SER A 183 -4.54 13.02 14.05
C SER A 183 -5.93 13.12 13.43
N SER A 184 -6.75 13.95 14.05
CA SER A 184 -7.88 14.64 13.43
C SER A 184 -7.59 16.13 13.46
N THR A 185 -7.02 16.69 12.38
CA THR A 185 -7.29 18.10 11.98
C THR A 185 -6.68 18.42 10.61
N TYR A 186 -7.58 18.85 9.71
CA TYR A 186 -7.45 19.66 8.48
C TYR A 186 -6.56 19.18 7.33
#